data_AF-A0AB35Q0G5-F1
#
_entry.id   AF-A0AB35Q0G5-F1
#
_cell.length_a   1.000
_cell.length_b   1.000
_cell.length_c   1.000
_cell.angle_alpha   90.00
_cell.angle_beta   90.00
_cell.angle_gamma   90.00
#
_symmetry.space_group_name_H-M   'P 1'
#
loop_
_entity.id
_entity.type
_entity.pdbx_description
1 polymer ?
#
loop_
_entity_poly.entity_id
_entity_poly.type
_entity_poly.pdbx_seq_one_letter_code
_entity_poly.pdbx_strand_id
1 'polypeptide(L)'
;MSKYTDRITNYHAGKPKFFAHIDLSTRPLIDVSAAMTGMIQDFDIDTAIGQQLDILGEWIGRKRRVRTPISGVYFSWDTEKLGWDQGVWQGPFDPDDGFLDLSDEVYRLVLKVKIAINNWNGQNDTLPEILDNALTGSGIRMAIVDNQDMSISIWILPDPTVVISEIDRMILDSAVNKGPFIALPPGYIPSRYDLNPIDQVNAELWWAIQNGYMTVKAAGVKVREIQMPSNGGYSFFGFDVDNEYISGFDSGNWGEDL
;
A
#
# COMPACT_ATOMS: atom_id res chain seq x y z
N MET A 1 31.17 18.54 -3.37
CA MET A 1 32.23 19.31 -4.04
C MET A 1 31.75 19.66 -5.44
N SER A 2 31.92 20.90 -5.84
CA SER A 2 31.56 21.36 -7.19
C SER A 2 32.40 20.68 -8.27
N LYS A 3 31.80 20.19 -9.36
CA LYS A 3 32.50 19.62 -10.54
C LYS A 3 33.58 20.57 -11.11
N TYR A 4 33.48 21.87 -10.84
CA TYR A 4 34.41 22.87 -11.34
C TYR A 4 35.70 22.97 -10.53
N THR A 5 35.75 22.45 -9.29
CA THR A 5 36.99 22.41 -8.51
C THR A 5 38.03 21.46 -9.13
N ASP A 6 37.57 20.43 -9.83
CA ASP A 6 38.43 19.47 -10.54
C ASP A 6 39.06 20.05 -11.80
N ARG A 7 38.61 21.23 -12.23
CA ARG A 7 39.13 21.97 -13.40
C ARG A 7 40.15 23.05 -13.01
N ILE A 8 40.51 23.15 -11.73
CA ILE A 8 41.52 24.10 -11.26
C ILE A 8 42.88 23.70 -11.83
N THR A 9 43.59 24.67 -12.42
CA THR A 9 44.92 24.45 -12.98
C THR A 9 45.93 24.14 -11.88
N ASN A 10 46.98 23.39 -12.22
CA ASN A 10 47.99 22.91 -11.25
C ASN A 10 48.65 24.05 -10.43
N TYR A 11 48.76 25.26 -11.01
CA TYR A 11 49.30 26.44 -10.34
C TYR A 11 48.45 26.93 -9.15
N HIS A 12 47.12 26.72 -9.20
CA HIS A 12 46.18 27.16 -8.18
C HIS A 12 45.65 26.01 -7.31
N ALA A 13 45.90 24.76 -7.68
CA ALA A 13 45.37 23.57 -7.00
C ALA A 13 45.76 23.48 -5.51
N GLY A 14 46.96 23.94 -5.14
CA GLY A 14 47.43 23.95 -3.75
C GLY A 14 46.99 25.15 -2.90
N LYS A 15 46.21 26.10 -3.46
CA LYS A 15 45.84 27.35 -2.77
C LYS A 15 44.44 27.25 -2.15
N PRO A 16 44.30 27.02 -0.83
CA PRO A 16 43.01 26.67 -0.21
C PRO A 16 41.95 27.77 -0.32
N LYS A 17 42.34 29.05 -0.25
CA LYS A 17 41.40 30.18 -0.41
C LYS A 17 40.84 30.29 -1.83
N PHE A 18 41.66 29.95 -2.84
CA PHE A 18 41.24 29.97 -4.23
C PHE A 18 40.25 28.83 -4.49
N PHE A 19 40.56 27.62 -4.02
CA PHE A 19 39.64 26.48 -4.09
C PHE A 19 38.29 26.80 -3.45
N ALA A 20 38.29 27.31 -2.20
CA ALA A 20 37.08 27.67 -1.48
C ALA A 20 36.25 28.76 -2.19
N HIS A 21 36.92 29.73 -2.82
CA HIS A 21 36.23 30.79 -3.58
C HIS A 21 35.50 30.24 -4.80
N ILE A 22 36.15 29.33 -5.55
CA ILE A 22 35.53 28.69 -6.72
C ILE A 22 34.39 27.76 -6.29
N ASP A 23 34.58 26.94 -5.25
CA ASP A 23 33.50 26.07 -4.73
C ASP A 23 32.30 26.90 -4.26
N LEU A 24 32.53 27.96 -3.47
CA LEU A 24 31.45 28.85 -3.00
C LEU A 24 30.69 29.53 -4.15
N SER A 25 31.39 29.95 -5.20
CA SER A 25 30.77 30.62 -6.35
C SER A 25 29.99 29.67 -7.25
N THR A 26 30.43 28.42 -7.36
CA THR A 26 29.86 27.45 -8.32
C THR A 26 28.89 26.46 -7.68
N ARG A 27 28.99 26.20 -6.38
CA ARG A 27 28.13 25.26 -5.66
C ARG A 27 26.65 25.64 -5.73
N PRO A 28 26.21 26.89 -5.49
CA PRO A 28 24.80 27.24 -5.59
C PRO A 28 24.23 26.99 -6.99
N LEU A 29 25.02 27.22 -8.05
CA LEU A 29 24.58 26.99 -9.43
C LEU A 29 24.42 25.50 -9.74
N ILE A 30 25.31 24.66 -9.20
CA ILE A 30 25.18 23.20 -9.30
C ILE A 30 23.99 22.72 -8.50
N ASP A 31 23.81 23.19 -7.27
CA ASP A 31 22.71 22.79 -6.40
C ASP A 31 21.35 23.16 -7.05
N VAL A 32 21.24 24.35 -7.65
CA VAL A 32 20.06 24.76 -8.43
C VAL A 32 19.86 23.88 -9.67
N SER A 33 20.93 23.58 -10.43
CA SER A 33 20.84 22.70 -11.59
C SER A 33 20.45 21.26 -11.22
N ALA A 34 20.93 20.76 -10.08
CA ALA A 34 20.60 19.45 -9.57
C ALA A 34 19.13 19.41 -9.13
N ALA A 35 18.67 20.42 -8.39
CA ALA A 35 17.27 20.55 -8.00
C ALA A 35 16.33 20.64 -9.22
N MET A 36 16.67 21.44 -10.23
CA MET A 36 15.84 21.56 -11.44
C MET A 36 15.78 20.25 -12.24
N THR A 37 16.89 19.51 -12.32
CA THR A 37 16.92 18.20 -12.99
C THR A 37 16.15 17.14 -12.19
N GLY A 38 16.24 17.19 -10.86
CA GLY A 38 15.54 16.27 -9.95
C GLY A 38 14.04 16.52 -9.85
N MET A 39 13.57 17.72 -10.20
CA MET A 39 12.17 18.12 -10.03
C MET A 39 11.16 17.17 -10.68
N ILE A 40 11.47 16.55 -11.83
CA ILE A 40 10.55 15.59 -12.45
C ILE A 40 10.48 14.29 -11.63
N GLN A 41 11.62 13.80 -11.14
CA GLN A 41 11.70 12.58 -10.34
C GLN A 41 11.10 12.76 -8.94
N ASP A 42 11.25 13.94 -8.35
CA ASP A 42 10.67 14.26 -7.04
C ASP A 42 9.13 14.21 -7.04
N PHE A 43 8.50 14.35 -8.21
CA PHE A 43 7.05 14.26 -8.43
C PHE A 43 6.62 12.96 -9.14
N ASP A 44 7.51 11.97 -9.25
CA ASP A 44 7.12 10.63 -9.65
C ASP A 44 6.37 9.96 -8.49
N ILE A 45 5.22 9.33 -8.75
CA ILE A 45 4.39 8.70 -7.71
C ILE A 45 5.15 7.61 -6.95
N ASP A 46 6.09 6.92 -7.61
CA ASP A 46 6.85 5.83 -7.00
C ASP A 46 7.91 6.31 -6.00
N THR A 47 8.43 7.53 -6.18
CA THR A 47 9.53 8.08 -5.37
C THR A 47 9.17 9.34 -4.58
N ALA A 48 8.04 9.98 -4.87
CA ALA A 48 7.59 11.16 -4.15
C ALA A 48 7.34 10.83 -2.66
N ILE A 49 7.72 11.79 -1.81
CA ILE A 49 7.62 11.73 -0.36
C ILE A 49 7.06 13.04 0.17
N GLY A 50 6.39 13.01 1.33
CA GLY A 50 5.88 14.21 1.99
C GLY A 50 5.07 15.14 1.07
N GLN A 51 5.46 16.42 1.02
CA GLN A 51 4.70 17.46 0.32
C GLN A 51 4.59 17.25 -1.20
N GLN A 52 5.59 16.66 -1.83
CA GLN A 52 5.53 16.36 -3.27
C GLN A 52 4.40 15.35 -3.55
N LEU A 53 4.30 14.32 -2.72
CA LEU A 53 3.23 13.32 -2.81
C LEU A 53 1.86 13.93 -2.49
N ASP A 54 1.80 14.87 -1.56
CA ASP A 54 0.56 15.59 -1.21
C ASP A 54 0.05 16.44 -2.37
N ILE A 55 0.95 17.15 -3.05
CA ILE A 55 0.60 17.92 -4.24
C ILE A 55 0.02 16.97 -5.29
N LEU A 56 0.67 15.84 -5.58
CA LEU A 56 0.12 14.84 -6.51
C LEU A 56 -1.28 14.37 -6.09
N GLY A 57 -1.48 14.11 -4.81
CA GLY A 57 -2.77 13.69 -4.30
C GLY A 57 -3.88 14.73 -4.44
N GLU A 58 -3.56 16.03 -4.34
CA GLU A 58 -4.51 17.09 -4.65
C GLU A 58 -4.99 17.04 -6.11
N TRP A 59 -4.08 16.76 -7.06
CA TRP A 59 -4.42 16.59 -8.48
C TRP A 59 -5.23 15.31 -8.75
N ILE A 60 -4.90 14.21 -8.07
CA ILE A 60 -5.59 12.91 -8.20
C ILE A 60 -6.96 12.92 -7.51
N GLY A 61 -7.17 13.85 -6.57
CA GLY A 61 -8.43 14.03 -5.85
C GLY A 61 -8.52 13.24 -4.54
N ARG A 62 -7.39 12.93 -3.90
CA ARG A 62 -7.34 12.24 -2.60
C ARG A 62 -6.34 12.94 -1.68
N LYS A 63 -6.79 13.34 -0.49
CA LYS A 63 -5.95 13.97 0.53
C LYS A 63 -5.34 12.92 1.45
N ARG A 64 -4.11 13.16 1.91
CA ARG A 64 -3.42 12.37 2.94
C ARG A 64 -4.15 12.42 4.27
N ARG A 65 -4.58 13.62 4.66
CA ARG A 65 -5.29 13.85 5.91
C ARG A 65 -6.73 13.43 5.76
N VAL A 66 -7.11 12.42 6.52
CA VAL A 66 -8.42 11.80 6.48
C VAL A 66 -9.12 11.91 7.83
N ARG A 67 -10.45 11.97 7.81
CA ARG A 67 -11.25 11.98 9.04
C ARG A 67 -11.49 10.56 9.48
N THR A 68 -11.18 10.26 10.72
CA THR A 68 -11.34 8.92 11.29
C THR A 68 -12.14 9.04 12.57
N PRO A 69 -13.17 8.21 12.82
CA PRO A 69 -13.85 8.21 14.10
C PRO A 69 -12.85 8.04 15.24
N ILE A 70 -13.03 8.76 16.34
CA ILE A 70 -12.16 8.57 17.51
C ILE A 70 -12.54 7.24 18.16
N SER A 71 -11.73 6.20 17.93
CA SER A 71 -11.83 4.93 18.65
C SER A 71 -10.87 4.91 19.82
N GLY A 72 -11.21 4.17 20.88
CA GLY A 72 -10.25 3.92 21.97
C GLY A 72 -10.18 5.01 23.06
N VAL A 73 -11.03 6.04 23.00
CA VAL A 73 -11.00 7.19 23.95
C VAL A 73 -12.26 7.25 24.81
N TYR A 74 -13.43 7.07 24.20
CA TYR A 74 -14.70 7.10 24.90
C TYR A 74 -15.14 5.70 25.31
N PHE A 75 -16.10 5.65 26.25
CA PHE A 75 -16.70 4.42 26.72
C PHE A 75 -17.20 3.56 25.56
N SER A 76 -16.73 2.32 25.51
CA SER A 76 -17.14 1.35 24.50
C SER A 76 -17.31 -0.03 25.13
N TRP A 77 -18.36 -0.72 24.68
CA TRP A 77 -18.62 -2.10 25.09
C TRP A 77 -17.52 -3.02 24.57
N ASP A 78 -17.17 -4.02 25.38
CA ASP A 78 -16.24 -5.11 24.99
C ASP A 78 -14.85 -4.63 24.52
N THR A 79 -14.45 -3.41 24.88
CA THR A 79 -13.13 -2.86 24.58
C THR A 79 -12.28 -2.77 25.85
N GLU A 80 -11.06 -3.31 25.79
CA GLU A 80 -10.15 -3.30 26.92
C GLU A 80 -9.91 -1.86 27.43
N LYS A 81 -10.05 -1.63 28.73
CA LYS A 81 -9.82 -0.34 29.43
C LYS A 81 -10.81 0.80 29.12
N LEU A 82 -11.87 0.53 28.36
CA LEU A 82 -12.91 1.52 28.04
C LEU A 82 -14.32 1.09 28.46
N GLY A 83 -14.41 -0.02 29.20
CA GLY A 83 -15.66 -0.55 29.70
C GLY A 83 -16.14 0.12 30.99
N TRP A 84 -16.99 -0.60 31.73
CA TRP A 84 -17.59 -0.14 32.98
C TRP A 84 -16.55 0.39 33.96
N ASP A 85 -16.86 1.55 34.55
CA ASP A 85 -16.03 2.27 35.53
C ASP A 85 -14.59 2.61 35.07
N GLN A 86 -14.33 2.48 33.76
CA GLN A 86 -13.02 2.75 33.14
C GLN A 86 -13.13 3.76 31.98
N GLY A 87 -14.17 3.66 31.15
CA GLY A 87 -14.39 4.54 30.01
C GLY A 87 -14.98 5.91 30.36
N VAL A 88 -14.59 6.93 29.60
CA VAL A 88 -15.15 8.29 29.70
C VAL A 88 -16.36 8.40 28.77
N TRP A 89 -17.51 8.85 29.30
CA TRP A 89 -18.69 9.11 28.47
C TRP A 89 -18.43 10.28 27.53
N GLN A 90 -18.73 10.09 26.25
CA GLN A 90 -18.63 11.16 25.26
C GLN A 90 -19.68 12.24 25.54
N GLY A 91 -19.22 13.48 25.71
CA GLY A 91 -20.07 14.64 25.93
C GLY A 91 -20.61 15.25 24.64
N PRO A 92 -21.64 16.12 24.71
CA PRO A 92 -22.28 16.74 23.53
C PRO A 92 -21.38 17.66 22.67
N PHE A 93 -20.20 18.03 23.18
CA PHE A 93 -19.24 18.91 22.51
C PHE A 93 -17.86 18.26 22.33
N ASP A 94 -17.76 16.99 22.70
CA ASP A 94 -16.53 16.24 22.51
C ASP A 94 -16.41 15.85 21.04
N PRO A 95 -15.21 15.86 20.46
CA PRO A 95 -15.03 15.55 19.06
C PRO A 95 -15.42 14.09 18.79
N ASP A 96 -16.29 13.89 17.80
CA ASP A 96 -16.68 12.57 17.28
C ASP A 96 -15.61 11.99 16.35
N ASP A 97 -14.86 12.88 15.67
CA ASP A 97 -13.88 12.53 14.65
C ASP A 97 -12.48 13.07 15.01
N GLY A 98 -11.50 12.20 14.82
CA GLY A 98 -10.08 12.53 14.76
C GLY A 98 -9.61 12.75 13.32
N PHE A 99 -8.33 13.07 13.19
CA PHE A 99 -7.67 13.09 11.90
C PHE A 99 -6.50 12.11 11.92
N LEU A 100 -6.41 11.30 10.88
CA LEU A 100 -5.27 10.45 10.59
C LEU A 100 -4.53 11.05 9.39
N ASP A 101 -3.22 11.17 9.50
CA ASP A 101 -2.36 11.48 8.37
C ASP A 101 -1.75 10.16 7.90
N LEU A 102 -2.10 9.72 6.70
CA LEU A 102 -1.56 8.49 6.12
C LEU A 102 -0.04 8.62 5.92
N SER A 103 0.69 7.55 6.22
CA SER A 103 2.11 7.42 5.88
C SER A 103 2.32 7.49 4.37
N ASP A 104 3.52 7.88 3.93
CA ASP A 104 3.83 8.02 2.49
C ASP A 104 3.60 6.72 1.72
N GLU A 105 3.87 5.57 2.34
CA GLU A 105 3.69 4.26 1.74
C GLU A 105 2.21 3.94 1.49
N VAL A 106 1.37 4.05 2.53
CA VAL A 106 -0.07 3.79 2.42
C VAL A 106 -0.74 4.83 1.53
N TYR A 107 -0.34 6.09 1.65
CA TYR A 107 -0.91 7.16 0.83
C TYR A 107 -0.58 6.97 -0.66
N ARG A 108 0.66 6.59 -0.99
CA ARG A 108 1.05 6.25 -2.37
C ARG A 108 0.19 5.13 -2.94
N LEU A 109 -0.06 4.08 -2.15
CA LEU A 109 -0.92 2.98 -2.55
C LEU A 109 -2.34 3.45 -2.86
N VAL A 110 -2.94 4.25 -1.98
CA VAL A 110 -4.27 4.85 -2.20
C VAL A 110 -4.31 5.68 -3.48
N LEU A 111 -3.26 6.46 -3.76
CA LEU A 111 -3.16 7.26 -4.98
C LEU A 111 -3.04 6.39 -6.24
N LYS A 112 -2.20 5.33 -6.22
CA LYS A 112 -2.09 4.38 -7.33
C LYS A 112 -3.40 3.69 -7.64
N VAL A 113 -4.10 3.20 -6.60
CA VAL A 113 -5.42 2.59 -6.75
C VAL A 113 -6.41 3.60 -7.33
N LYS A 114 -6.37 4.86 -6.88
CA LYS A 114 -7.26 5.89 -7.44
C LYS A 114 -6.98 6.19 -8.92
N ILE A 115 -5.70 6.24 -9.33
CA ILE A 115 -5.32 6.41 -10.73
C ILE A 115 -5.81 5.23 -11.57
N ALA A 116 -5.55 4.00 -11.10
CA ALA A 116 -6.01 2.77 -11.72
C ALA A 116 -7.53 2.76 -11.95
N ILE A 117 -8.30 3.10 -10.92
CA ILE A 117 -9.77 3.21 -10.99
C ILE A 117 -10.21 4.29 -11.98
N ASN A 118 -9.53 5.44 -12.00
CA ASN A 118 -9.90 6.53 -12.92
C ASN A 118 -9.60 6.17 -14.39
N ASN A 119 -8.66 5.26 -14.65
CA ASN A 119 -8.33 4.78 -15.99
C ASN A 119 -9.19 3.58 -16.42
N TRP A 120 -10.00 3.03 -15.51
CA TRP A 120 -10.81 1.85 -15.80
C TRP A 120 -11.94 2.16 -16.79
N ASN A 121 -12.12 1.26 -17.75
CA ASN A 121 -13.09 1.39 -18.84
C ASN A 121 -14.51 0.92 -18.48
N GLY A 122 -14.74 0.45 -17.24
CA GLY A 122 -16.05 0.00 -16.76
C GLY A 122 -16.39 -1.46 -17.09
N GLN A 123 -15.47 -2.23 -17.70
CA GLN A 123 -15.67 -3.66 -17.98
C GLN A 123 -15.21 -4.52 -16.80
N ASN A 124 -15.97 -5.56 -16.46
CA ASN A 124 -15.62 -6.42 -15.33
C ASN A 124 -14.29 -7.16 -15.56
N ASP A 125 -14.04 -7.63 -16.78
CA ASP A 125 -12.87 -8.46 -17.11
C ASP A 125 -11.52 -7.71 -17.01
N THR A 126 -11.52 -6.38 -17.16
CA THR A 126 -10.30 -5.56 -17.11
C THR A 126 -9.96 -5.08 -15.69
N LEU A 127 -10.90 -5.20 -14.77
CA LEU A 127 -10.76 -4.64 -13.43
C LEU A 127 -9.75 -5.39 -12.53
N PRO A 128 -9.70 -6.74 -12.53
CA PRO A 128 -8.73 -7.49 -11.71
C PRO A 128 -7.30 -7.09 -12.03
N GLU A 129 -6.90 -7.09 -13.31
CA GLU A 129 -5.54 -6.74 -13.73
C GLU A 129 -5.15 -5.31 -13.30
N ILE A 130 -6.09 -4.37 -13.39
CA ILE A 130 -5.86 -2.97 -12.97
C ILE A 130 -5.65 -2.86 -11.46
N LEU A 131 -6.42 -3.61 -10.66
CA LEU A 131 -6.32 -3.60 -9.20
C LEU A 131 -5.07 -4.34 -8.72
N ASP A 132 -4.75 -5.48 -9.30
CA ASP A 132 -3.56 -6.28 -8.94
C ASP A 132 -2.27 -5.48 -9.19
N ASN A 133 -2.19 -4.79 -10.34
CA ASN A 133 -1.06 -3.91 -10.63
C ASN A 133 -0.95 -2.74 -9.64
N ALA A 134 -2.09 -2.18 -9.20
CA ALA A 134 -2.09 -1.09 -8.23
C ALA A 134 -1.73 -1.56 -6.81
N LEU A 135 -2.11 -2.78 -6.44
CA LEU A 135 -1.91 -3.39 -5.12
C LEU A 135 -0.63 -4.24 -5.00
N THR A 136 0.16 -4.35 -6.07
CA THR A 136 1.40 -5.13 -6.05
C THR A 136 2.31 -4.70 -4.90
N GLY A 137 2.72 -5.66 -4.05
CA GLY A 137 3.58 -5.42 -2.89
C GLY A 137 2.88 -4.85 -1.65
N SER A 138 1.57 -4.58 -1.70
CA SER A 138 0.77 -4.19 -0.52
C SER A 138 0.45 -5.36 0.41
N GLY A 139 0.64 -6.59 -0.08
CA GLY A 139 0.33 -7.83 0.61
C GLY A 139 -1.15 -8.21 0.65
N ILE A 140 -1.98 -7.43 -0.03
CA ILE A 140 -3.40 -7.72 -0.26
C ILE A 140 -3.71 -7.72 -1.75
N ARG A 141 -4.75 -8.47 -2.10
CA ARG A 141 -5.38 -8.45 -3.42
C ARG A 141 -6.87 -8.20 -3.26
N MET A 142 -7.44 -7.54 -4.24
CA MET A 142 -8.85 -7.13 -4.22
C MET A 142 -9.57 -7.72 -5.43
N ALA A 143 -10.64 -8.45 -5.18
CA ALA A 143 -11.57 -8.89 -6.21
C ALA A 143 -12.90 -8.19 -6.07
N ILE A 144 -13.58 -7.99 -7.18
CA ILE A 144 -14.91 -7.39 -7.21
C ILE A 144 -15.86 -8.38 -7.83
N VAL A 145 -16.96 -8.63 -7.12
CA VAL A 145 -18.02 -9.53 -7.54
C VAL A 145 -19.24 -8.69 -7.86
N ASP A 146 -19.64 -8.72 -9.13
CA ASP A 146 -20.91 -8.14 -9.57
C ASP A 146 -22.07 -9.08 -9.20
N ASN A 147 -22.97 -8.59 -8.36
CA ASN A 147 -24.14 -9.35 -7.91
C ASN A 147 -25.29 -9.32 -8.93
N GLN A 148 -25.13 -8.62 -10.06
CA GLN A 148 -26.12 -8.47 -11.14
C GLN A 148 -27.43 -7.79 -10.72
N ASP A 149 -27.46 -7.16 -9.55
CA ASP A 149 -28.62 -6.48 -8.96
C ASP A 149 -28.37 -4.97 -8.75
N MET A 150 -27.45 -4.39 -9.54
CA MET A 150 -26.88 -3.05 -9.33
C MET A 150 -26.12 -2.89 -8.00
N SER A 151 -25.63 -4.00 -7.44
CA SER A 151 -24.66 -3.99 -6.35
C SER A 151 -23.40 -4.78 -6.68
N ILE A 152 -22.29 -4.39 -6.04
CA ILE A 152 -21.03 -5.11 -6.07
C ILE A 152 -20.62 -5.50 -4.64
N SER A 153 -20.01 -6.66 -4.51
CA SER A 153 -19.30 -7.09 -3.31
C SER A 153 -17.80 -6.97 -3.55
N ILE A 154 -17.07 -6.48 -2.56
CA ILE A 154 -15.61 -6.33 -2.63
C ILE A 154 -14.99 -7.40 -1.76
N TRP A 155 -14.07 -8.16 -2.33
CA TRP A 155 -13.36 -9.22 -1.67
C TRP A 155 -11.92 -8.82 -1.46
N ILE A 156 -11.44 -8.99 -0.23
CA ILE A 156 -10.09 -8.62 0.17
C ILE A 156 -9.41 -9.85 0.68
N LEU A 157 -8.35 -10.26 0.00
CA LEU A 157 -7.64 -11.48 0.33
C LEU A 157 -6.17 -11.15 0.56
N PRO A 158 -5.49 -11.95 1.39
CA PRO A 158 -4.04 -11.96 1.44
C PRO A 158 -3.45 -12.27 0.07
N ASP A 159 -2.36 -11.59 -0.27
CA ASP A 159 -1.53 -11.99 -1.39
C ASP A 159 -0.64 -13.18 -0.97
N PRO A 160 -0.81 -14.37 -1.57
CA PRO A 160 -0.05 -15.57 -1.20
C PRO A 160 1.46 -15.45 -1.52
N THR A 161 1.88 -14.48 -2.34
CA THR A 161 3.30 -14.23 -2.64
C THR A 161 4.05 -13.63 -1.45
N VAL A 162 3.35 -13.01 -0.49
CA VAL A 162 3.95 -12.46 0.74
C VAL A 162 4.52 -13.57 1.63
N VAL A 163 3.81 -14.70 1.71
CA VAL A 163 4.22 -15.81 2.59
C VAL A 163 5.18 -16.75 1.91
N ILE A 164 4.98 -17.03 0.61
CA ILE A 164 5.84 -17.95 -0.12
C ILE A 164 6.50 -17.24 -1.30
N SER A 165 7.78 -16.93 -1.12
CA SER A 165 8.61 -16.41 -2.20
C SER A 165 8.65 -17.40 -3.38
N GLU A 166 8.75 -16.88 -4.61
CA GLU A 166 8.86 -17.72 -5.81
C GLU A 166 10.03 -18.70 -5.72
N ILE A 167 11.14 -18.25 -5.12
CA ILE A 167 12.33 -19.07 -4.85
C ILE A 167 11.99 -20.24 -3.93
N ASP A 168 11.20 -20.02 -2.88
CA ASP A 168 10.78 -21.09 -1.96
C ASP A 168 9.86 -22.10 -2.63
N ARG A 169 8.97 -21.65 -3.53
CA ARG A 169 8.17 -22.57 -4.35
C ARG A 169 9.06 -23.45 -5.22
N MET A 170 10.09 -22.88 -5.85
CA MET A 170 11.05 -23.65 -6.67
C MET A 170 11.89 -24.62 -5.83
N ILE A 171 12.30 -24.21 -4.62
CA ILE A 171 13.03 -25.09 -3.69
C ILE A 171 12.15 -26.26 -3.26
N LEU A 172 10.89 -25.98 -2.89
CA LEU A 172 9.93 -27.01 -2.49
C LEU A 172 9.62 -27.96 -3.65
N ASP A 173 9.37 -27.44 -4.85
CA ASP A 173 9.11 -28.26 -6.04
C ASP A 173 10.30 -29.16 -6.36
N SER A 174 11.53 -28.62 -6.32
CA SER A 174 12.74 -29.41 -6.52
C SER A 174 12.93 -30.48 -5.42
N ALA A 175 12.65 -30.14 -4.15
CA ALA A 175 12.75 -31.09 -3.05
C ALA A 175 11.72 -32.24 -3.17
N VAL A 176 10.49 -31.93 -3.56
CA VAL A 176 9.40 -32.91 -3.73
C VAL A 176 9.66 -33.80 -4.95
N ASN A 177 10.09 -33.23 -6.07
CA ASN A 177 10.28 -33.93 -7.33
C ASN A 177 11.69 -34.52 -7.53
N LYS A 178 12.56 -34.46 -6.51
CA LYS A 178 13.97 -34.90 -6.57
C LYS A 178 14.76 -34.19 -7.69
N GLY A 179 14.46 -32.92 -7.89
CA GLY A 179 15.15 -32.03 -8.83
C GLY A 179 16.55 -31.63 -8.35
N PRO A 180 17.27 -30.84 -9.16
CA PRO A 180 18.58 -30.33 -8.79
C PRO A 180 18.49 -29.32 -7.63
N PHE A 181 19.52 -29.29 -6.78
CA PHE A 181 19.63 -28.30 -5.72
C PHE A 181 19.62 -26.87 -6.29
N ILE A 182 18.70 -26.04 -5.78
CA ILE A 182 18.61 -24.61 -6.13
C ILE A 182 19.58 -23.85 -5.21
N ALA A 183 20.58 -23.17 -5.78
CA ALA A 183 21.46 -22.30 -5.01
C ALA A 183 20.75 -21.00 -4.62
N LEU A 184 20.80 -20.64 -3.35
CA LEU A 184 20.15 -19.43 -2.83
C LEU A 184 20.87 -18.17 -3.35
N PRO A 185 20.16 -17.18 -3.91
CA PRO A 185 20.76 -15.93 -4.36
C PRO A 185 21.24 -15.06 -3.18
N PRO A 186 22.21 -14.14 -3.40
CA PRO A 186 22.65 -13.20 -2.38
C PRO A 186 21.49 -12.33 -1.87
N GLY A 187 21.28 -12.29 -0.56
CA GLY A 187 20.20 -11.51 0.07
C GLY A 187 18.84 -12.23 0.17
N TYR A 188 18.79 -13.55 -0.09
CA TYR A 188 17.60 -14.35 0.11
C TYR A 188 17.13 -14.31 1.58
N ILE A 189 15.83 -14.02 1.76
CA ILE A 189 15.13 -14.03 3.04
C ILE A 189 14.13 -15.19 2.99
N PRO A 190 14.20 -16.15 3.93
CA PRO A 190 13.25 -17.26 3.96
C PRO A 190 11.80 -16.81 4.17
N SER A 191 10.89 -17.49 3.48
CA SER A 191 9.43 -17.41 3.69
C SER A 191 9.04 -17.68 5.15
N ARG A 192 8.12 -16.84 5.68
CA ARG A 192 7.59 -16.96 7.05
C ARG A 192 6.17 -17.50 7.04
N TYR A 193 6.05 -18.82 7.16
CA TYR A 193 4.77 -19.55 7.19
C TYR A 193 3.96 -19.37 8.48
N ASP A 194 4.57 -18.77 9.50
CA ASP A 194 3.94 -18.48 10.78
C ASP A 194 3.16 -17.16 10.79
N LEU A 195 3.31 -16.35 9.74
CA LEU A 195 2.64 -15.06 9.62
C LEU A 195 1.43 -15.15 8.72
N ASN A 196 0.34 -14.54 9.17
CA ASN A 196 -0.78 -14.20 8.33
C ASN A 196 -0.50 -12.86 7.63
N PRO A 197 -0.53 -12.75 6.29
CA PRO A 197 -0.29 -11.47 5.63
C PRO A 197 -1.30 -10.39 6.03
N ILE A 198 -2.53 -10.80 6.36
CA ILE A 198 -3.59 -9.87 6.78
C ILE A 198 -3.21 -9.12 8.08
N ASP A 199 -2.46 -9.79 8.97
CA ASP A 199 -1.98 -9.21 10.23
C ASP A 199 -0.81 -8.25 10.02
N GLN A 200 -0.15 -8.31 8.87
CA GLN A 200 0.93 -7.39 8.50
C GLN A 200 0.40 -6.13 7.79
N VAL A 201 -0.88 -6.14 7.38
CA VAL A 201 -1.50 -4.98 6.75
C VAL A 201 -1.61 -3.85 7.77
N ASN A 202 -1.02 -2.70 7.43
CA ASN A 202 -1.04 -1.51 8.27
C ASN A 202 -2.50 -1.09 8.58
N ALA A 203 -2.78 -0.72 9.83
CA ALA A 203 -4.08 -0.18 10.26
C ALA A 203 -4.55 1.01 9.41
N GLU A 204 -3.62 1.82 8.91
CA GLU A 204 -3.92 2.92 7.98
C GLU A 204 -4.52 2.41 6.66
N LEU A 205 -4.05 1.26 6.15
CA LEU A 205 -4.55 0.65 4.93
C LEU A 205 -5.93 0.04 5.16
N TRP A 206 -6.13 -0.65 6.30
CA TRP A 206 -7.44 -1.13 6.74
C TRP A 206 -8.47 -0.01 6.78
N TRP A 207 -8.08 1.11 7.39
CA TRP A 207 -8.94 2.28 7.45
C TRP A 207 -9.30 2.79 6.03
N ALA A 208 -8.32 2.87 5.13
CA ALA A 208 -8.53 3.35 3.75
C ALA A 208 -9.49 2.44 2.96
N ILE A 209 -9.44 1.13 3.20
CA ILE A 209 -10.36 0.15 2.65
C ILE A 209 -11.79 0.40 3.17
N GLN A 210 -11.97 0.35 4.49
CA GLN A 210 -13.30 0.41 5.13
C GLN A 210 -14.03 1.71 4.82
N ASN A 211 -13.30 2.81 4.68
CA ASN A 211 -13.88 4.13 4.37
C ASN A 211 -14.03 4.39 2.87
N GLY A 212 -13.77 3.37 2.05
CA GLY A 212 -13.98 3.41 0.60
C GLY A 212 -13.05 4.34 -0.16
N TYR A 213 -11.85 4.60 0.38
CA TYR A 213 -10.84 5.40 -0.32
C TYR A 213 -10.23 4.65 -1.51
N MET A 214 -10.24 3.31 -1.45
CA MET A 214 -9.78 2.41 -2.50
C MET A 214 -10.91 1.69 -3.24
N THR A 215 -12.17 2.06 -2.98
CA THR A 215 -13.31 1.39 -3.61
C THR A 215 -13.51 1.84 -5.05
N VAL A 216 -13.66 0.85 -5.93
CA VAL A 216 -14.11 1.04 -7.30
C VAL A 216 -15.62 1.24 -7.26
N LYS A 217 -16.11 2.37 -7.78
CA LYS A 217 -17.54 2.61 -7.89
C LYS A 217 -17.88 3.01 -9.32
N ALA A 218 -18.47 2.09 -10.07
CA ALA A 218 -19.18 2.44 -11.29
C ALA A 218 -20.38 3.34 -10.94
N ALA A 219 -20.64 4.35 -11.76
CA ALA A 219 -21.73 5.29 -11.51
C ALA A 219 -23.08 4.56 -11.38
N GLY A 220 -23.80 4.79 -10.28
CA GLY A 220 -25.13 4.18 -10.03
C GLY A 220 -25.12 2.80 -9.35
N VAL A 221 -23.96 2.17 -9.18
CA VAL A 221 -23.84 0.85 -8.51
C VAL A 221 -23.57 1.04 -7.01
N LYS A 222 -24.20 0.23 -6.16
CA LYS A 222 -23.99 0.23 -4.71
C LYS A 222 -22.92 -0.78 -4.31
N VAL A 223 -22.11 -0.43 -3.33
CA VAL A 223 -21.26 -1.43 -2.65
C VAL A 223 -22.14 -2.09 -1.61
N ARG A 224 -22.33 -3.41 -1.69
CA ARG A 224 -23.17 -4.17 -0.76
C ARG A 224 -22.42 -4.48 0.52
N GLU A 225 -21.23 -5.08 0.37
CA GLU A 225 -20.40 -5.57 1.45
C GLU A 225 -18.93 -5.56 1.04
N ILE A 226 -18.06 -5.53 2.04
CA ILE A 226 -16.63 -5.76 1.90
C ILE A 226 -16.31 -6.96 2.76
N GLN A 227 -15.81 -8.03 2.16
CA GLN A 227 -15.56 -9.30 2.81
C GLN A 227 -14.10 -9.69 2.78
N MET A 228 -13.66 -10.34 3.84
CA MET A 228 -12.37 -11.01 3.91
C MET A 228 -12.54 -12.48 4.35
N PRO A 229 -11.62 -13.38 3.99
CA PRO A 229 -11.65 -14.74 4.49
C PRO A 229 -11.33 -14.79 5.99
N SER A 230 -12.10 -15.57 6.74
CA SER A 230 -11.96 -15.77 8.19
C SER A 230 -10.53 -16.19 8.55
N ASN A 231 -10.01 -15.70 9.68
CA ASN A 231 -8.63 -15.94 10.13
C ASN A 231 -7.56 -15.61 9.08
N GLY A 232 -7.81 -14.68 8.16
CA GLY A 232 -6.90 -14.30 7.07
C GLY A 232 -6.54 -15.46 6.14
N GLY A 233 -7.51 -16.30 5.83
CA GLY A 233 -7.38 -17.32 4.80
C GLY A 233 -7.07 -16.75 3.41
N TYR A 234 -6.47 -17.55 2.51
CA TYR A 234 -6.07 -17.10 1.17
C TYR A 234 -7.19 -17.14 0.12
N SER A 235 -8.28 -17.83 0.41
CA SER A 235 -9.43 -18.02 -0.48
C SER A 235 -10.71 -18.25 0.31
N PHE A 236 -11.84 -17.88 -0.28
CA PHE A 236 -13.18 -18.14 0.23
C PHE A 236 -13.60 -19.59 -0.01
N PHE A 237 -14.48 -20.10 0.83
CA PHE A 237 -15.09 -21.40 0.64
C PHE A 237 -16.17 -21.36 -0.44
N GLY A 238 -16.12 -22.31 -1.37
CA GLY A 238 -17.14 -22.51 -2.39
C GLY A 238 -17.40 -23.98 -2.67
N PHE A 239 -18.65 -24.31 -3.03
CA PHE A 239 -19.00 -25.63 -3.50
C PHE A 239 -18.76 -25.74 -5.01
N ASP A 240 -18.05 -26.79 -5.43
CA ASP A 240 -17.86 -27.14 -6.85
C ASP A 240 -17.25 -26.01 -7.71
N VAL A 241 -16.49 -25.12 -7.08
CA VAL A 241 -15.76 -24.02 -7.70
C VAL A 241 -14.35 -24.01 -7.12
N ASP A 242 -13.36 -24.01 -8.01
CA ASP A 242 -11.94 -23.93 -7.65
C ASP A 242 -11.26 -22.92 -8.57
N ASN A 243 -10.84 -21.79 -8.00
CA ASN A 243 -10.16 -20.71 -8.69
C ASN A 243 -9.23 -19.97 -7.72
N GLU A 244 -8.61 -18.87 -8.17
CA GLU A 244 -7.68 -18.12 -7.34
C GLU A 244 -8.30 -17.57 -6.05
N TYR A 245 -9.59 -17.18 -6.06
CA TYR A 245 -10.30 -16.60 -4.91
C TYR A 245 -11.12 -17.60 -4.10
N ILE A 246 -11.51 -18.74 -4.68
CA ILE A 246 -12.46 -19.69 -4.10
C ILE A 246 -11.86 -21.09 -4.11
N SER A 247 -11.91 -21.78 -2.98
CA SER A 247 -11.51 -23.18 -2.88
C SER A 247 -12.54 -24.02 -2.10
N GLY A 248 -12.45 -25.34 -2.28
CA GLY A 248 -13.36 -26.30 -1.68
C GLY A 248 -13.08 -26.61 -0.22
N PHE A 249 -13.55 -27.78 0.22
CA PHE A 249 -13.36 -28.28 1.58
C PHE A 249 -11.89 -28.27 2.02
N ASP A 250 -11.68 -28.04 3.32
CA ASP A 250 -10.39 -28.02 4.02
C ASP A 250 -9.39 -26.92 3.61
N SER A 251 -9.64 -26.22 2.51
CA SER A 251 -8.78 -25.11 2.02
C SER A 251 -9.48 -23.75 2.05
N GLY A 252 -10.80 -23.74 1.77
CA GLY A 252 -11.59 -22.52 1.72
C GLY A 252 -12.01 -22.02 3.10
N ASN A 253 -12.10 -20.70 3.24
CA ASN A 253 -12.45 -20.03 4.49
C ASN A 253 -13.80 -19.31 4.37
N TRP A 254 -14.51 -19.15 5.48
CA TRP A 254 -15.77 -18.43 5.48
C TRP A 254 -15.54 -16.93 5.27
N GLY A 255 -16.49 -16.24 4.63
CA GLY A 255 -16.42 -14.79 4.51
C GLY A 255 -16.85 -14.10 5.80
N GLU A 256 -16.09 -13.10 6.21
CA GLU A 256 -16.38 -12.20 7.31
C GLU A 256 -16.47 -10.76 6.78
N ASP A 257 -17.49 -10.03 7.23
CA ASP A 257 -17.68 -8.63 6.85
C ASP A 257 -16.71 -7.73 7.63
N LEU A 258 -16.19 -6.71 6.94
CA LEU A 258 -15.29 -5.68 7.48
C LEU A 258 -16.01 -4.45 8.04
#